data_AF-Q4WDQ8-F1
#
_entry.id   AF-Q4WDQ8-F1
#
_cell.length_a   1.000
_cell.length_b   1.000
_cell.length_c   1.000
_cell.angle_alpha   90.00
_cell.angle_beta   90.00
_cell.angle_gamma   90.00
#
_symmetry.space_group_name_H-M   'P 1'
#
loop_
_entity.id
_entity.type
_entity.pdbx_description
1 polymer ?
#
loop_
_entity_poly.entity_id
_entity_poly.type
_entity_poly.pdbx_seq_one_letter_code
_entity_poly.pdbx_strand_id
1 'polypeptide(L)'
;MYDVHGKTYGSQGFFEAAHALGVSLIVLGEPDHWLASETYSHLHKEFIALDLSQHTNLPNRIAAAVCGRAIDGIIVTFTDEYVVTTAEAAEILGLRTEPALVMWQAHHKHEMRQLLLSLLDDDNANNKVQAVRLHSAAYLDHPPPANQLAALQYPLGVNPCRGQFSIGVKKVSNEASLRQAVAILGEDNQLAEQGIMLETYISGPELDANFVLLDRAVLFLRSATLAANFAETLQISNTRFPLWEFEAIREKLSQSLRALGFRSWVFHVDARMRKTALRYGLVDVRDGDGEVGGSIIDLIAARESELTRPRHPPLLSMTPSSSRLMSVPLAQEAPGPLCIRTGWTSAPTRSCAR
;
A
#
# COMPACT_ATOMS: atom_id res chain seq x y z
N MET A 1 -3.84 -3.20 -16.87
CA MET A 1 -2.87 -2.69 -17.88
C MET A 1 -2.37 -3.89 -18.68
N TYR A 2 -2.39 -3.80 -20.01
CA TYR A 2 -1.90 -4.85 -20.92
C TYR A 2 -0.42 -4.61 -21.22
N ASP A 3 0.42 -5.62 -21.03
CA ASP A 3 1.80 -5.58 -21.53
C ASP A 3 1.80 -5.97 -23.01
N VAL A 4 2.15 -5.01 -23.85
CA VAL A 4 2.23 -5.17 -25.30
C VAL A 4 3.36 -6.12 -25.72
N HIS A 5 4.41 -6.26 -24.89
CA HIS A 5 5.58 -7.10 -25.19
C HIS A 5 5.36 -8.55 -24.74
N GLY A 6 4.90 -8.75 -23.49
CA GLY A 6 4.51 -10.05 -22.97
C GLY A 6 3.18 -10.60 -23.52
N LYS A 7 2.36 -9.74 -24.15
CA LYS A 7 0.98 -10.04 -24.62
C LYS A 7 0.04 -10.53 -23.51
N THR A 8 0.27 -10.09 -22.28
CA THR A 8 -0.46 -10.52 -21.08
C THR A 8 -1.01 -9.34 -20.31
N TYR A 9 -2.08 -9.55 -19.56
CA TYR A 9 -2.57 -8.55 -18.62
C TYR A 9 -1.83 -8.72 -17.28
N GLY A 10 -1.39 -7.62 -16.67
CA GLY A 10 -0.62 -7.68 -15.41
C GLY A 10 -1.37 -8.32 -14.21
N SER A 11 -2.69 -8.53 -14.33
CA SER A 11 -3.54 -9.24 -13.36
C SER A 11 -3.87 -10.68 -13.76
N GLN A 12 -3.49 -11.14 -14.96
CA GLN A 12 -3.84 -12.47 -15.50
C GLN A 12 -3.40 -13.62 -14.58
N GLY A 13 -2.20 -13.51 -13.99
CA GLY A 13 -1.65 -14.51 -13.10
C GLY A 13 -2.48 -14.81 -11.85
N PHE A 14 -3.34 -13.89 -11.38
CA PHE A 14 -4.25 -14.17 -10.27
C PHE A 14 -5.38 -15.12 -10.67
N PHE A 15 -5.92 -14.94 -11.88
CA PHE A 15 -6.98 -15.80 -12.41
C PHE A 15 -6.41 -17.17 -12.80
N GLU A 16 -5.21 -17.22 -13.37
CA GLU A 16 -4.48 -18.47 -13.64
C GLU A 16 -4.18 -19.24 -12.34
N ALA A 17 -3.73 -18.55 -11.28
CA ALA A 17 -3.50 -19.18 -9.99
C ALA A 17 -4.80 -19.72 -9.36
N ALA A 18 -5.90 -18.95 -9.41
CA ALA A 18 -7.20 -19.42 -8.94
C ALA A 18 -7.69 -20.65 -9.72
N HIS A 19 -7.58 -20.63 -11.05
CA HIS A 19 -7.92 -21.76 -11.92
C HIS A 19 -7.07 -23.00 -11.61
N ALA A 20 -5.75 -22.83 -11.43
CA ALA A 20 -4.84 -23.92 -11.07
C ALA A 20 -5.13 -24.52 -9.67
N LEU A 21 -5.68 -23.72 -8.75
CA LEU A 21 -6.16 -24.16 -7.44
C LEU A 21 -7.59 -24.77 -7.49
N GLY A 22 -8.22 -24.87 -8.67
CA GLY A 22 -9.58 -25.38 -8.83
C GLY A 22 -10.68 -24.41 -8.36
N VAL A 23 -10.34 -23.14 -8.09
CA VAL A 23 -11.28 -22.13 -7.61
C VAL A 23 -12.11 -21.58 -8.77
N SER A 24 -13.43 -21.78 -8.71
CA SER A 24 -14.37 -21.19 -9.69
C SER A 24 -14.62 -19.72 -9.38
N LEU A 25 -14.20 -18.83 -10.28
CA LEU A 25 -14.40 -17.38 -10.14
C LEU A 25 -15.68 -16.89 -10.84
N ILE A 26 -16.45 -16.03 -10.18
CA ILE A 26 -17.43 -15.16 -10.82
C ILE A 26 -16.79 -13.76 -10.90
N VAL A 27 -16.68 -13.20 -12.09
CA VAL A 27 -16.03 -11.92 -12.33
C VAL A 27 -17.08 -10.84 -12.55
N LEU A 28 -17.03 -9.79 -11.74
CA LEU A 28 -17.80 -8.56 -11.95
C LEU A 28 -16.87 -7.54 -12.61
N GLY A 29 -17.31 -6.90 -13.69
CA GLY A 29 -16.52 -5.89 -14.37
C GLY A 29 -17.29 -5.14 -15.45
N GLU A 30 -16.67 -4.07 -15.96
CA GLU A 30 -17.24 -3.29 -17.06
C GLU A 30 -17.43 -4.15 -18.33
N PRO A 31 -18.42 -3.84 -19.20
CA PRO A 31 -18.70 -4.62 -20.41
C PRO A 31 -17.53 -4.73 -21.40
N ASP A 32 -16.59 -3.78 -21.38
CA ASP A 32 -15.39 -3.73 -22.22
C ASP A 32 -14.15 -4.39 -21.58
N HIS A 33 -14.28 -4.93 -20.37
CA HIS A 33 -13.19 -5.55 -19.65
C HIS A 33 -12.67 -6.80 -20.39
N TRP A 34 -11.34 -6.97 -20.45
CA TRP A 34 -10.69 -8.03 -21.24
C TRP A 34 -11.15 -9.46 -20.92
N LEU A 35 -11.54 -9.73 -19.66
CA LEU A 35 -12.11 -11.03 -19.26
C LEU A 35 -13.47 -11.34 -19.89
N ALA A 36 -14.22 -10.36 -20.41
CA ALA A 36 -15.45 -10.61 -21.15
C ALA A 36 -15.21 -11.26 -22.53
N SER A 37 -13.96 -11.30 -23.01
CA SER A 37 -13.61 -11.98 -24.27
C SER A 37 -13.61 -13.50 -24.10
N GLU A 38 -14.19 -14.20 -25.07
CA GLU A 38 -14.19 -15.67 -25.18
C GLU A 38 -12.79 -16.29 -25.02
N THR A 39 -11.73 -15.57 -25.46
CA THR A 39 -10.31 -15.94 -25.27
C THR A 39 -9.97 -16.30 -23.82
N TYR A 40 -10.56 -15.58 -22.85
CA TYR A 40 -10.27 -15.71 -21.42
C TYR A 40 -11.41 -16.36 -20.63
N SER A 41 -12.41 -16.92 -21.32
CA SER A 41 -13.52 -17.68 -20.72
C SER A 41 -13.06 -18.82 -19.81
N HIS A 42 -11.91 -19.44 -20.09
CA HIS A 42 -11.34 -20.51 -19.27
C HIS A 42 -10.88 -20.04 -17.86
N LEU A 43 -10.67 -18.74 -17.66
CA LEU A 43 -10.18 -18.16 -16.40
C LEU A 43 -11.28 -17.86 -15.38
N HIS A 44 -12.55 -18.02 -15.75
CA HIS A 44 -13.69 -17.73 -14.88
C HIS A 44 -14.90 -18.63 -15.22
N LYS A 45 -15.80 -18.81 -14.26
CA LYS A 45 -17.04 -19.59 -14.43
C LYS A 45 -18.16 -18.76 -15.05
N GLU A 46 -18.23 -17.48 -14.68
CA GLU A 46 -19.25 -16.53 -15.14
C GLU A 46 -18.64 -15.11 -15.14
N PHE A 47 -18.89 -14.34 -16.19
CA PHE A 47 -18.61 -12.90 -16.24
C PHE A 47 -19.94 -12.15 -16.20
N ILE A 48 -20.11 -11.27 -15.22
CA ILE A 48 -21.30 -10.44 -15.08
C ILE A 48 -20.89 -8.99 -15.36
N ALA A 49 -21.35 -8.49 -16.51
CA ALA A 49 -21.18 -7.10 -16.87
C ALA A 49 -21.92 -6.20 -15.86
N LEU A 50 -21.18 -5.33 -15.19
CA LEU A 50 -21.67 -4.41 -14.18
C LEU A 50 -20.97 -3.07 -14.36
N ASP A 51 -21.74 -2.02 -14.62
CA ASP A 51 -21.21 -0.65 -14.56
C ASP A 51 -20.73 -0.36 -13.13
N LEU A 52 -19.48 0.06 -12.99
CA LEU A 52 -18.78 0.27 -11.72
C LEU A 52 -18.79 1.76 -11.31
N SER A 53 -19.44 2.63 -12.08
CA SER A 53 -19.64 4.02 -11.70
C SER A 53 -20.62 4.17 -10.51
N GLN A 54 -20.57 5.34 -9.88
CA GLN A 54 -21.43 5.72 -8.74
C GLN A 54 -21.27 4.81 -7.52
N HIS A 55 -20.09 4.87 -6.89
CA HIS A 55 -19.70 4.04 -5.74
C HIS A 55 -20.75 3.94 -4.63
N THR A 56 -21.56 4.98 -4.38
CA THR A 56 -22.58 5.02 -3.32
C THR A 56 -23.64 3.91 -3.42
N ASN A 57 -23.99 3.46 -4.63
CA ASN A 57 -24.96 2.37 -4.81
C ASN A 57 -24.31 1.07 -5.33
N LEU A 58 -23.01 1.10 -5.61
CA LEU A 58 -22.28 -0.04 -6.13
C LEU A 58 -22.30 -1.28 -5.19
N PRO A 59 -22.27 -1.18 -3.84
CA PRO A 59 -22.38 -2.35 -2.97
C PRO A 59 -23.70 -3.12 -3.16
N ASN A 60 -24.82 -2.41 -3.24
CA ASN A 60 -26.15 -3.00 -3.48
C ASN A 60 -26.22 -3.64 -4.87
N ARG A 61 -25.62 -3.00 -5.88
CA ARG A 61 -25.57 -3.51 -7.26
C ARG A 61 -24.75 -4.80 -7.36
N ILE A 62 -23.58 -4.83 -6.71
CA ILE A 62 -22.74 -6.04 -6.56
C ILE A 62 -23.54 -7.14 -5.85
N ALA A 63 -24.15 -6.84 -4.70
CA ALA A 63 -24.93 -7.81 -3.93
C ALA A 63 -26.11 -8.38 -4.75
N ALA A 64 -26.88 -7.52 -5.43
CA ALA A 64 -27.98 -7.94 -6.29
C ALA A 64 -27.49 -8.77 -7.49
N ALA A 65 -26.35 -8.40 -8.10
CA ALA A 65 -25.79 -9.11 -9.24
C ALA A 65 -25.40 -10.56 -8.91
N VAL A 66 -24.95 -10.83 -7.67
CA VAL A 66 -24.51 -12.17 -7.24
C VAL A 66 -25.51 -12.91 -6.34
N CYS A 67 -26.59 -12.26 -5.91
CA CYS A 67 -27.63 -12.86 -5.06
C CYS A 67 -28.20 -14.16 -5.66
N GLY A 68 -28.45 -15.15 -4.81
CA GLY A 68 -28.98 -16.47 -5.19
C GLY A 68 -27.97 -17.41 -5.87
N ARG A 69 -26.72 -16.99 -6.12
CA ARG A 69 -25.65 -17.87 -6.59
C ARG A 69 -24.99 -18.60 -5.42
N ALA A 70 -24.57 -19.84 -5.65
CA ALA A 70 -23.71 -20.57 -4.72
C ALA A 70 -22.29 -19.98 -4.76
N ILE A 71 -21.93 -19.26 -3.70
CA ILE A 71 -20.64 -18.58 -3.54
C ILE A 71 -20.08 -18.99 -2.17
N ASP A 72 -19.02 -19.79 -2.18
CA ASP A 72 -18.43 -20.37 -0.96
C ASP A 72 -17.64 -19.35 -0.13
N GLY A 73 -17.19 -18.24 -0.72
CA GLY A 73 -16.60 -17.14 0.05
C GLY A 73 -15.99 -15.99 -0.76
N ILE A 74 -15.93 -14.84 -0.08
CA ILE A 74 -15.18 -13.60 -0.37
C ILE A 74 -15.43 -12.93 -1.73
N ILE A 75 -15.97 -11.70 -1.70
CA ILE A 75 -15.84 -10.76 -2.81
C ILE A 75 -14.47 -10.07 -2.67
N VAL A 76 -13.57 -10.33 -3.60
CA VAL A 76 -12.22 -9.72 -3.64
C VAL A 76 -12.09 -8.73 -4.78
N THR A 77 -11.19 -7.76 -4.61
CA THR A 77 -10.72 -6.87 -5.68
C THR A 77 -9.20 -6.76 -5.63
N PHE A 78 -8.60 -6.46 -6.78
CA PHE A 78 -7.18 -6.13 -6.93
C PHE A 78 -6.94 -4.62 -7.03
N THR A 79 -7.96 -3.80 -6.78
CA THR A 79 -7.89 -2.33 -6.80
C THR A 79 -8.36 -1.72 -5.48
N ASP A 80 -7.56 -0.79 -4.95
CA ASP A 80 -7.85 0.01 -3.75
C ASP A 80 -9.09 0.92 -3.88
N GLU A 81 -9.62 1.06 -5.10
CA GLU A 81 -10.82 1.82 -5.40
C GLU A 81 -12.06 1.12 -4.84
N TYR A 82 -12.23 -0.15 -5.17
CA TYR A 82 -13.44 -0.93 -4.86
C TYR A 82 -13.37 -1.71 -3.54
N VAL A 83 -12.23 -1.71 -2.84
CA VAL A 83 -12.00 -2.55 -1.64
C VAL A 83 -13.05 -2.37 -0.54
N VAL A 84 -13.42 -1.12 -0.24
CA VAL A 84 -14.48 -0.80 0.74
C VAL A 84 -15.83 -1.30 0.23
N THR A 85 -16.16 -0.98 -1.02
CA THR A 85 -17.41 -1.37 -1.69
C THR A 85 -17.59 -2.89 -1.77
N THR A 86 -16.52 -3.65 -2.03
CA THR A 86 -16.56 -5.12 -2.03
C THR A 86 -16.75 -5.70 -0.63
N ALA A 87 -16.21 -5.05 0.40
CA ALA A 87 -16.45 -5.44 1.79
C ALA A 87 -17.90 -5.14 2.21
N GLU A 88 -18.44 -3.97 1.86
CA GLU A 88 -19.85 -3.60 2.08
C GLU A 88 -20.81 -4.60 1.38
N ALA A 89 -20.53 -4.96 0.13
CA ALA A 89 -21.32 -5.94 -0.60
C ALA A 89 -21.25 -7.34 0.03
N ALA A 90 -20.08 -7.75 0.52
CA ALA A 90 -19.91 -9.02 1.23
C ALA A 90 -20.65 -9.02 2.58
N GLU A 91 -20.69 -7.90 3.32
CA GLU A 91 -21.50 -7.75 4.53
C GLU A 91 -23.00 -7.88 4.23
N ILE A 92 -23.51 -7.23 3.17
CA ILE A 92 -24.91 -7.35 2.72
C ILE A 92 -25.30 -8.80 2.43
N LEU A 93 -24.38 -9.60 1.88
CA LEU A 93 -24.59 -11.00 1.53
C LEU A 93 -24.30 -11.99 2.68
N GLY A 94 -23.79 -11.51 3.82
CA GLY A 94 -23.32 -12.37 4.92
C GLY A 94 -22.08 -13.22 4.58
N LEU A 95 -21.31 -12.84 3.56
CA LEU A 95 -20.09 -13.54 3.16
C LEU A 95 -18.94 -13.24 4.12
N ARG A 96 -18.08 -14.25 4.35
CA ARG A 96 -16.89 -14.08 5.20
C ARG A 96 -15.91 -13.09 4.55
N THR A 97 -15.74 -11.93 5.18
CA THR A 97 -14.71 -10.94 4.84
C THR A 97 -14.23 -10.22 6.12
N GLU A 98 -13.25 -9.33 5.98
CA GLU A 98 -12.92 -8.34 7.01
C GLU A 98 -13.90 -7.16 6.95
N PRO A 99 -14.27 -6.54 8.09
CA PRO A 99 -15.39 -5.59 8.11
C PRO A 99 -15.18 -4.37 7.21
N ALA A 100 -16.26 -3.88 6.60
CA ALA A 100 -16.27 -2.71 5.74
C ALA A 100 -15.73 -1.47 6.44
N LEU A 101 -16.06 -1.28 7.73
CA LEU A 101 -15.52 -0.20 8.56
C LEU A 101 -13.99 -0.28 8.73
N VAL A 102 -13.44 -1.49 8.89
CA VAL A 102 -11.99 -1.70 9.05
C VAL A 102 -11.26 -1.42 7.74
N MET A 103 -11.81 -1.87 6.62
CA MET A 103 -11.34 -1.52 5.28
C MET A 103 -11.40 0.00 5.05
N TRP A 104 -12.54 0.63 5.35
CA TRP A 104 -12.69 2.08 5.25
C TRP A 104 -11.65 2.82 6.08
N GLN A 105 -11.45 2.44 7.35
CA GLN A 105 -10.45 3.05 8.23
C GLN A 105 -9.02 2.92 7.67
N ALA A 106 -8.65 1.77 7.12
CA ALA A 106 -7.31 1.55 6.54
C ALA A 106 -7.07 2.39 5.28
N HIS A 107 -8.08 2.55 4.42
CA HIS A 107 -7.96 3.31 3.16
C HIS A 107 -8.20 4.83 3.33
N HIS A 108 -8.64 5.30 4.50
CA HIS A 108 -8.73 6.73 4.84
C HIS A 108 -7.57 7.12 5.77
N LYS A 109 -6.60 7.82 5.17
CA LYS A 109 -5.26 8.04 5.71
C LYS A 109 -5.25 8.77 7.06
N HIS A 110 -6.16 9.74 7.22
CA HIS A 110 -6.28 10.50 8.46
C HIS A 110 -6.88 9.63 9.58
N GLU A 111 -7.93 8.87 9.27
CA GLU A 111 -8.65 8.02 10.20
C GLU A 111 -7.79 6.83 10.66
N MET A 112 -7.07 6.16 9.75
CA MET A 112 -6.00 5.21 10.08
C MET A 112 -5.00 5.85 11.05
N ARG A 113 -4.51 7.05 10.74
CA ARG A 113 -3.47 7.70 11.56
C ARG A 113 -3.99 8.09 12.95
N GLN A 114 -5.20 8.64 13.08
CA GLN A 114 -5.79 8.96 14.39
C GLN A 114 -5.98 7.71 15.24
N LEU A 115 -6.42 6.59 14.64
CA LEU A 115 -6.58 5.33 15.35
C LEU A 115 -5.23 4.76 15.81
N LEU A 116 -4.23 4.73 14.94
CA LEU A 116 -2.89 4.24 15.31
C LEU A 116 -2.21 5.14 16.36
N LEU A 117 -2.38 6.47 16.30
CA LEU A 117 -1.87 7.38 17.33
C LEU A 117 -2.60 7.21 18.68
N SER A 118 -3.91 7.04 18.69
CA SER A 118 -4.65 6.85 19.96
C SER A 118 -4.36 5.50 20.64
N LEU A 119 -3.86 4.50 19.91
CA LEU A 119 -3.57 3.15 20.44
C LEU A 119 -2.08 2.84 20.64
N LEU A 120 -1.17 3.47 19.88
CA LEU A 120 0.24 3.06 19.78
C LEU A 120 1.27 4.20 19.88
N ASP A 121 0.86 5.45 20.16
CA ASP A 121 1.79 6.58 20.27
C ASP A 121 2.71 6.43 21.50
N ASP A 122 4.03 6.47 21.28
CA ASP A 122 5.02 6.44 22.34
C ASP A 122 5.09 7.83 22.99
N ASP A 123 4.76 7.94 24.29
CA ASP A 123 4.61 9.17 25.11
C ASP A 123 5.85 10.11 25.21
N ASN A 124 6.88 9.90 24.39
CA ASN A 124 8.05 10.77 24.29
C ASN A 124 7.72 12.09 23.56
N ALA A 125 7.39 13.12 24.33
CA ALA A 125 6.96 14.46 23.88
C ALA A 125 7.76 15.08 22.71
N ASN A 126 9.06 14.80 22.57
CA ASN A 126 9.91 15.33 21.50
C ASN A 126 9.74 14.63 20.13
N ASN A 127 8.87 13.63 20.01
CA ASN A 127 8.81 12.77 18.82
C ASN A 127 7.38 12.51 18.28
N LYS A 128 6.36 13.11 18.90
CA LYS A 128 4.94 12.90 18.60
C LYS A 128 4.63 13.16 17.13
N VAL A 129 4.05 12.17 16.45
CA VAL A 129 3.54 12.33 15.09
C VAL A 129 2.16 12.95 15.18
N GLN A 130 1.96 14.07 14.49
CA GLN A 130 0.68 14.77 14.45
C GLN A 130 0.04 14.60 13.07
N ALA A 131 -1.29 14.60 13.05
CA ALA A 131 -2.11 14.59 11.84
C ALA A 131 -3.31 15.53 12.01
N VAL A 132 -3.60 16.30 10.95
CA VAL A 132 -4.70 17.27 10.88
C VAL A 132 -5.45 17.04 9.57
N ARG A 133 -6.78 17.04 9.61
CA ARG A 133 -7.63 16.98 8.42
C ARG A 133 -8.19 18.37 8.09
N LEU A 134 -8.08 18.77 6.83
CA LEU A 134 -8.79 19.89 6.23
C LEU A 134 -9.94 19.33 5.38
N HIS A 135 -11.13 19.91 5.50
CA HIS A 135 -12.27 19.53 4.66
C HIS A 135 -12.16 20.07 3.23
N SER A 136 -11.51 21.22 3.04
CA SER A 136 -11.11 21.73 1.72
C SER A 136 -9.96 22.74 1.88
N ALA A 137 -9.38 23.19 0.77
CA ALA A 137 -8.31 24.18 0.77
C ALA A 137 -8.68 25.49 1.49
N ALA A 138 -9.96 25.88 1.46
CA ALA A 138 -10.46 27.09 2.13
C ALA A 138 -10.38 27.03 3.67
N TYR A 139 -10.27 25.83 4.26
CA TYR A 139 -10.26 25.65 5.73
C TYR A 139 -8.90 25.86 6.38
N LEU A 140 -7.84 26.14 5.61
CA LEU A 140 -6.49 26.31 6.16
C LEU A 140 -6.40 27.45 7.19
N ASP A 141 -7.12 28.56 6.94
CA ASP A 141 -7.13 29.75 7.81
C ASP A 141 -8.30 29.75 8.81
N HIS A 142 -9.14 28.71 8.85
CA HIS A 142 -10.24 28.62 9.81
C HIS A 142 -9.76 28.16 11.20
N PRO A 143 -10.32 28.70 12.29
CA PRO A 143 -9.89 28.39 13.66
C PRO A 143 -10.68 27.21 14.26
N PRO A 144 -10.65 26.02 13.62
CA PRO A 144 -9.92 24.93 14.29
C PRO A 144 -8.56 24.58 13.67
N PRO A 145 -8.41 24.35 12.35
CA PRO A 145 -7.12 24.00 11.74
C PRO A 145 -5.99 24.98 12.06
N ALA A 146 -6.21 26.29 12.04
CA ALA A 146 -5.18 27.29 12.29
C ALA A 146 -4.44 27.09 13.64
N ASN A 147 -5.17 26.69 14.69
CA ASN A 147 -4.59 26.44 16.01
C ASN A 147 -3.79 25.13 16.05
N GLN A 148 -4.22 24.12 15.29
CA GLN A 148 -3.50 22.84 15.19
C GLN A 148 -2.26 22.98 14.30
N LEU A 149 -2.37 23.72 13.20
CA LEU A 149 -1.28 24.11 12.29
C LEU A 149 -0.16 24.86 13.02
N ALA A 150 -0.50 25.79 13.92
CA ALA A 150 0.47 26.52 14.73
C ALA A 150 1.31 25.61 15.66
N ALA A 151 0.82 24.40 15.98
CA ALA A 151 1.56 23.40 16.75
C ALA A 151 2.41 22.45 15.88
N LEU A 152 2.25 22.46 14.55
CA LEU A 152 3.00 21.60 13.64
C LEU A 152 4.39 22.17 13.34
N GLN A 153 5.41 21.31 13.29
CA GLN A 153 6.78 21.67 12.92
C GLN A 153 7.13 21.19 11.51
N TYR A 154 7.68 22.09 10.69
CA TYR A 154 8.17 21.75 9.35
C TYR A 154 9.43 20.87 9.39
N PRO A 155 9.65 19.99 8.39
CA PRO A 155 8.80 19.76 7.21
C PRO A 155 7.53 18.94 7.50
N LEU A 156 6.52 19.12 6.67
CA LEU A 156 5.23 18.41 6.72
C LEU A 156 4.99 17.59 5.44
N GLY A 157 4.19 16.54 5.56
CA GLY A 157 3.52 15.88 4.43
C GLY A 157 2.14 16.47 4.21
N VAL A 158 1.77 16.68 2.93
CA VAL A 158 0.46 17.16 2.47
C VAL A 158 -0.06 16.12 1.50
N ASN A 159 -1.14 15.43 1.88
CA ASN A 159 -1.66 14.26 1.20
C ASN A 159 -3.18 14.39 1.03
N PRO A 160 -3.81 13.94 -0.06
CA PRO A 160 -5.26 13.71 -0.04
C PRO A 160 -5.59 12.60 0.98
N CYS A 161 -6.71 12.69 1.70
CA CYS A 161 -7.11 11.72 2.72
C CYS A 161 -7.37 10.31 2.14
N ARG A 162 -7.72 10.23 0.85
CA ARG A 162 -7.81 8.99 0.07
C ARG A 162 -7.28 9.29 -1.34
N GLY A 163 -6.54 8.35 -1.92
CA GLY A 163 -5.90 8.53 -3.24
C GLY A 163 -4.78 7.52 -3.45
N GLN A 164 -4.41 7.28 -4.72
CA GLN A 164 -3.50 6.22 -5.15
C GLN A 164 -2.20 6.75 -5.78
N PHE A 165 -1.19 5.88 -5.92
CA PHE A 165 0.06 6.12 -6.66
C PHE A 165 0.83 7.40 -6.27
N SER A 166 0.76 7.78 -4.99
CA SER A 166 1.29 9.06 -4.46
C SER A 166 0.78 10.31 -5.19
N ILE A 167 -0.35 10.24 -5.90
CA ILE A 167 -0.96 11.38 -6.57
C ILE A 167 -1.33 12.42 -5.51
N GLY A 168 -0.90 13.67 -5.74
CA GLY A 168 -1.13 14.79 -4.83
C GLY A 168 -0.24 14.82 -3.58
N VAL A 169 0.57 13.80 -3.32
CA VAL A 169 1.50 13.74 -2.16
C VAL A 169 2.62 14.78 -2.32
N LYS A 170 2.75 15.70 -1.35
CA LYS A 170 3.78 16.76 -1.36
C LYS A 170 4.45 16.90 0.00
N LYS A 171 5.79 16.99 -0.01
CA LYS A 171 6.58 17.44 1.14
C LYS A 171 6.69 18.96 1.11
N VAL A 172 6.37 19.62 2.21
CA VAL A 172 6.42 21.09 2.35
C VAL A 172 7.35 21.49 3.49
N SER A 173 8.08 22.58 3.31
CA SER A 173 9.16 23.01 4.23
C SER A 173 8.88 24.35 4.92
N ASN A 174 7.82 25.04 4.53
CA ASN A 174 7.38 26.32 5.07
C ASN A 174 5.91 26.59 4.70
N GLU A 175 5.31 27.63 5.29
CA GLU A 175 3.91 27.98 5.10
C GLU A 175 3.54 28.32 3.65
N ALA A 176 4.40 29.01 2.91
CA ALA A 176 4.14 29.31 1.50
C ALA A 176 4.01 28.04 0.64
N SER A 177 4.92 27.07 0.84
CA SER A 177 4.85 25.76 0.19
C SER A 177 3.65 24.92 0.65
N LEU A 178 3.22 25.05 1.91
CA LEU A 178 1.98 24.43 2.41
C LEU A 178 0.75 24.99 1.71
N ARG A 179 0.59 26.31 1.68
CA ARG A 179 -0.53 27.00 1.00
C ARG A 179 -0.62 26.61 -0.47
N GLN A 180 0.50 26.58 -1.18
CA GLN A 180 0.56 26.16 -2.58
C GLN A 180 0.17 24.67 -2.77
N ALA A 181 0.66 23.77 -1.90
CA ALA A 181 0.32 22.35 -1.99
C ALA A 181 -1.16 22.09 -1.74
N VAL A 182 -1.74 22.75 -0.73
CA VAL A 182 -3.16 22.66 -0.36
C VAL A 182 -4.07 23.26 -1.44
N ALA A 183 -3.68 24.39 -2.05
CA ALA A 183 -4.42 24.98 -3.17
C ALA A 183 -4.50 24.04 -4.38
N ILE A 184 -3.36 23.47 -4.81
CA ILE A 184 -3.30 22.54 -5.95
C ILE A 184 -4.12 21.26 -5.68
N LEU A 185 -4.15 20.77 -4.44
CA LEU A 185 -5.03 19.65 -4.07
C LEU A 185 -6.50 20.03 -4.04
N GLY A 186 -6.83 21.29 -3.75
CA GLY A 186 -8.19 21.81 -3.74
C GLY A 186 -8.79 22.08 -5.13
N GLU A 187 -7.95 22.18 -6.17
CA GLU A 187 -8.37 22.31 -7.58
C GLU A 187 -8.83 20.95 -8.18
N ASP A 188 -8.35 19.84 -7.62
CA ASP A 188 -8.79 18.49 -8.00
C ASP A 188 -10.00 18.07 -7.16
N ASN A 189 -11.20 18.20 -7.74
CA ASN A 189 -12.45 17.86 -7.05
C ASN A 189 -12.48 16.43 -6.50
N GLN A 190 -11.90 15.44 -7.21
CA GLN A 190 -11.93 14.03 -6.77
C GLN A 190 -11.08 13.80 -5.52
N LEU A 191 -9.92 14.45 -5.45
CA LEU A 191 -9.03 14.39 -4.28
C LEU A 191 -9.54 15.29 -3.14
N ALA A 192 -10.12 16.45 -3.45
CA ALA A 192 -10.63 17.41 -2.49
C ALA A 192 -11.88 16.91 -1.75
N GLU A 193 -12.79 16.18 -2.42
CA GLU A 193 -14.01 15.60 -1.81
C GLU A 193 -13.71 14.72 -0.59
N GLN A 194 -12.58 14.02 -0.59
CA GLN A 194 -12.16 13.14 0.50
C GLN A 194 -11.49 13.92 1.65
N GLY A 195 -11.11 15.18 1.42
CA GLY A 195 -10.37 16.03 2.33
C GLY A 195 -8.84 15.90 2.18
N ILE A 196 -8.12 16.82 2.82
CA ILE A 196 -6.64 16.91 2.77
C ILE A 196 -6.08 16.61 4.16
N MET A 197 -5.12 15.69 4.24
CA MET A 197 -4.37 15.36 5.44
C MET A 197 -3.03 16.10 5.45
N LEU A 198 -2.75 16.75 6.58
CA LEU A 198 -1.45 17.31 6.92
C LEU A 198 -0.82 16.48 8.03
N GLU A 199 0.46 16.12 7.90
CA GLU A 199 1.15 15.29 8.88
C GLU A 199 2.61 15.69 9.11
N THR A 200 3.15 15.35 10.29
CA THR A 200 4.58 15.46 10.57
C THR A 200 5.40 14.62 9.59
N TYR A 201 6.32 15.22 8.83
CA TYR A 201 7.11 14.47 7.85
C TYR A 201 8.10 13.49 8.54
N ILE A 202 8.08 12.24 8.10
CA ILE A 202 8.97 11.19 8.61
C ILE A 202 10.25 11.15 7.76
N SER A 203 11.35 11.70 8.28
CA SER A 203 12.68 11.51 7.71
C SER A 203 13.25 10.12 8.05
N GLY A 204 13.68 9.41 7.02
CA GLY A 204 14.17 8.03 7.11
C GLY A 204 13.91 7.25 5.81
N PRO A 205 14.39 5.99 5.70
CA PRO A 205 14.06 5.13 4.57
C PRO A 205 12.57 4.77 4.55
N GLU A 206 12.07 4.66 3.32
CA GLU A 206 10.76 4.12 2.98
C GLU A 206 10.88 2.62 2.72
N LEU A 207 9.90 1.86 3.19
CA LEU A 207 9.84 0.41 3.03
C LEU A 207 8.43 -0.04 2.65
N ASP A 208 8.35 -0.97 1.71
CA ASP A 208 7.09 -1.54 1.21
C ASP A 208 7.04 -2.99 1.69
N ALA A 209 6.15 -3.29 2.63
CA ALA A 209 6.09 -4.56 3.32
C ALA A 209 4.81 -5.33 2.95
N ASN A 210 4.98 -6.46 2.26
CA ASN A 210 3.90 -7.35 1.88
C ASN A 210 3.66 -8.36 3.00
N PHE A 211 2.49 -8.33 3.63
CA PHE A 211 2.10 -9.22 4.74
C PHE A 211 1.02 -10.22 4.32
N VAL A 212 1.07 -11.39 4.92
CA VAL A 212 -0.13 -12.25 5.05
C VAL A 212 -0.42 -12.39 6.54
N LEU A 213 -1.63 -11.98 6.95
CA LEU A 213 -2.16 -12.20 8.29
C LEU A 213 -3.22 -13.31 8.20
N LEU A 214 -3.17 -14.28 9.11
CA LEU A 214 -4.21 -15.27 9.29
C LEU A 214 -4.50 -15.41 10.79
N ASP A 215 -5.76 -15.18 11.16
CA ASP A 215 -6.27 -15.23 12.53
C ASP A 215 -5.37 -14.48 13.53
N ARG A 216 -4.95 -13.27 13.10
CA ARG A 216 -4.04 -12.33 13.79
C ARG A 216 -2.57 -12.75 13.90
N ALA A 217 -2.16 -13.86 13.27
CA ALA A 217 -0.76 -14.26 13.15
C ALA A 217 -0.15 -13.85 11.80
N VAL A 218 1.10 -13.37 11.79
CA VAL A 218 1.82 -13.05 10.55
C VAL A 218 2.42 -14.33 9.97
N LEU A 219 1.96 -14.70 8.77
CA LEU A 219 2.45 -15.87 8.02
C LEU A 219 3.59 -15.52 7.05
N PHE A 220 3.61 -14.29 6.53
CA PHE A 220 4.58 -13.86 5.53
C PHE A 220 4.94 -12.38 5.70
N LEU A 221 6.19 -12.04 5.40
CA LEU A 221 6.68 -10.66 5.30
C LEU A 221 7.76 -10.59 4.21
N ARG A 222 7.51 -9.82 3.14
CA ARG A 222 8.54 -9.39 2.19
C ARG A 222 8.60 -7.86 2.12
N SER A 223 9.68 -7.30 2.65
CA SER A 223 10.01 -5.89 2.56
C SER A 223 10.85 -5.58 1.31
N ALA A 224 10.59 -4.42 0.70
CA ALA A 224 11.45 -3.72 -0.25
C ALA A 224 11.74 -2.30 0.26
N THR A 225 12.69 -1.59 -0.36
CA THR A 225 13.04 -0.21 0.01
C THR A 225 13.18 0.67 -1.22
N LEU A 226 12.47 1.81 -1.23
CA LEU A 226 12.34 2.74 -2.36
C LEU A 226 13.41 3.85 -2.36
N ALA A 227 13.59 4.50 -3.51
CA ALA A 227 14.47 5.65 -3.69
C ALA A 227 13.82 6.99 -3.25
N ALA A 228 14.54 8.10 -3.41
CA ALA A 228 14.23 9.37 -2.75
C ALA A 228 13.04 10.20 -3.32
N ASN A 229 12.33 9.70 -4.34
CA ASN A 229 11.12 10.31 -4.91
C ASN A 229 9.88 9.45 -4.59
N PHE A 230 8.74 10.08 -4.31
CA PHE A 230 7.47 9.39 -3.98
C PHE A 230 6.84 8.59 -5.14
N ALA A 231 7.54 8.44 -6.27
CA ALA A 231 7.13 7.63 -7.40
C ALA A 231 7.89 6.29 -7.35
N GLU A 232 7.16 5.18 -7.41
CA GLU A 232 7.72 3.83 -7.48
C GLU A 232 8.77 3.73 -8.59
N THR A 233 10.05 3.59 -8.23
CA THR A 233 11.18 3.55 -9.20
C THR A 233 11.92 2.22 -9.19
N LEU A 234 12.07 1.57 -8.03
CA LEU A 234 12.84 0.33 -7.83
C LEU A 234 12.24 -0.47 -6.66
N GLN A 235 11.93 -1.76 -6.88
CA GLN A 235 11.49 -2.68 -5.83
C GLN A 235 12.57 -3.74 -5.57
N ILE A 236 13.46 -3.49 -4.60
CA ILE A 236 14.50 -4.45 -4.21
C ILE A 236 13.93 -5.45 -3.19
N SER A 237 13.69 -6.70 -3.61
CA SER A 237 13.36 -7.77 -2.68
C SER A 237 14.62 -8.24 -1.92
N ASN A 238 14.50 -8.42 -0.60
CA ASN A 238 15.56 -8.65 0.40
C ASN A 238 16.19 -7.34 0.93
N THR A 239 15.62 -6.82 2.01
CA THR A 239 16.14 -5.62 2.68
C THR A 239 17.45 -5.85 3.41
N ARG A 240 18.35 -4.86 3.36
CA ARG A 240 19.60 -4.82 4.14
C ARG A 240 19.42 -4.49 5.63
N PHE A 241 18.18 -4.45 6.14
CA PHE A 241 17.91 -4.22 7.56
C PHE A 241 18.58 -5.31 8.41
N PRO A 242 19.32 -4.96 9.48
CA PRO A 242 19.81 -5.94 10.43
C PRO A 242 18.61 -6.66 11.09
N LEU A 243 18.81 -7.91 11.51
CA LEU A 243 17.71 -8.79 11.97
C LEU A 243 16.81 -8.13 13.04
N TRP A 244 17.39 -7.37 13.97
CA TRP A 244 16.63 -6.67 15.03
C TRP A 244 15.78 -5.50 14.51
N GLU A 245 16.16 -4.86 13.40
CA GLU A 245 15.33 -3.86 12.72
C GLU A 245 14.19 -4.54 11.95
N PHE A 246 14.47 -5.64 11.25
CA PHE A 246 13.45 -6.44 10.56
C PHE A 246 12.40 -7.03 11.53
N GLU A 247 12.83 -7.55 12.68
CA GLU A 247 11.94 -8.00 13.75
C GLU A 247 11.07 -6.88 14.31
N ALA A 248 11.65 -5.69 14.53
CA ALA A 248 10.90 -4.51 14.98
C ALA A 248 9.88 -4.04 13.94
N ILE A 249 10.24 -4.05 12.64
CA ILE A 249 9.31 -3.76 11.53
C ILE A 249 8.15 -4.76 11.53
N ARG A 250 8.46 -6.06 11.57
CA ARG A 250 7.46 -7.14 11.59
C ARG A 250 6.50 -7.00 12.76
N GLU A 251 7.01 -6.78 13.97
CA GLU A 251 6.16 -6.67 15.16
C GLU A 251 5.33 -5.39 15.14
N LYS A 252 5.89 -4.23 14.77
CA LYS A 252 5.13 -2.98 14.75
C LYS A 252 4.05 -2.93 13.66
N LEU A 253 4.33 -3.39 12.44
CA LEU A 253 3.29 -3.48 11.41
C LEU A 253 2.23 -4.52 11.75
N SER A 254 2.61 -5.65 12.36
CA SER A 254 1.65 -6.62 12.92
C SER A 254 0.77 -6.02 14.04
N GLN A 255 1.35 -5.22 14.95
CA GLN A 255 0.60 -4.51 15.98
C GLN A 255 -0.38 -3.50 15.37
N SER A 256 0.05 -2.70 14.40
CA SER A 256 -0.80 -1.73 13.71
C SER A 256 -1.96 -2.37 12.96
N LEU A 257 -1.72 -3.43 12.16
CA LEU A 257 -2.80 -4.14 11.45
C LEU A 257 -3.82 -4.75 12.43
N ARG A 258 -3.36 -5.31 13.56
CA ARG A 258 -4.25 -5.82 14.62
C ARG A 258 -5.02 -4.70 15.32
N ALA A 259 -4.40 -3.53 15.53
CA ALA A 259 -5.00 -2.35 16.14
C ALA A 259 -6.08 -1.69 15.25
N LEU A 260 -5.90 -1.73 13.93
CA LEU A 260 -6.95 -1.37 12.95
C LEU A 260 -8.15 -2.33 12.98
N GLY A 261 -7.99 -3.52 13.57
CA GLY A 261 -9.06 -4.50 13.77
C GLY A 261 -8.87 -5.79 12.97
N PHE A 262 -8.02 -5.79 11.95
CA PHE A 262 -7.84 -6.91 11.00
C PHE A 262 -7.52 -8.24 11.68
N ARG A 263 -8.13 -9.32 11.17
CA ARG A 263 -7.86 -10.71 11.58
C ARG A 263 -7.10 -11.48 10.50
N SER A 264 -7.61 -11.49 9.27
CA SER A 264 -7.09 -12.36 8.19
C SER A 264 -7.17 -11.66 6.84
N TRP A 265 -6.03 -11.32 6.23
CA TRP A 265 -5.96 -10.70 4.90
C TRP A 265 -4.53 -10.72 4.34
N VAL A 266 -4.38 -10.33 3.07
CA VAL A 266 -3.08 -10.04 2.43
C VAL A 266 -2.93 -8.54 2.27
N PHE A 267 -1.85 -7.97 2.80
CA PHE A 267 -1.62 -6.52 2.82
C PHE A 267 -0.37 -6.14 2.05
N HIS A 268 -0.41 -4.96 1.46
CA HIS A 268 0.77 -4.17 1.13
C HIS A 268 0.80 -3.00 2.11
N VAL A 269 1.91 -2.78 2.79
CA VAL A 269 2.02 -1.77 3.86
C VAL A 269 3.27 -0.95 3.66
N ASP A 270 3.07 0.34 3.43
CA ASP A 270 4.15 1.28 3.26
C ASP A 270 4.46 1.95 4.61
N ALA A 271 5.74 2.04 4.95
CA ALA A 271 6.16 2.66 6.18
C ALA A 271 7.46 3.45 6.01
N ARG A 272 7.65 4.45 6.88
CA ARG A 272 8.93 5.13 7.04
C ARG A 272 9.50 4.92 8.44
N MET A 273 10.80 4.66 8.47
CA MET A 273 11.50 4.27 9.69
C MET A 273 12.41 5.39 10.20
N ARG A 274 12.21 5.84 11.44
CA ARG A 274 13.09 6.80 12.13
C ARG A 274 14.08 6.06 13.03
N LYS A 275 15.28 6.65 13.19
CA LYS A 275 16.37 6.12 14.04
C LYS A 275 16.84 4.70 13.64
N THR A 276 16.79 4.38 12.36
CA THR A 276 17.47 3.19 11.80
C THR A 276 18.99 3.40 11.74
N ALA A 277 19.75 2.31 11.79
CA ALA A 277 21.18 2.27 11.49
C ALA A 277 21.52 2.49 10.00
N LEU A 278 20.52 2.55 9.11
CA LEU A 278 20.69 2.70 7.67
C LEU A 278 20.35 4.12 7.17
N ARG A 279 21.03 4.54 6.11
CA ARG A 279 20.74 5.78 5.37
C ARG A 279 20.80 5.52 3.87
N TYR A 280 20.12 6.36 3.08
CA TYR A 280 20.38 6.43 1.66
C TYR A 280 21.79 6.96 1.40
N GLY A 281 22.51 6.31 0.49
CA GLY A 281 23.81 6.75 0.00
C GLY A 281 24.01 6.31 -1.45
N LEU A 282 25.01 6.91 -2.10
CA LEU A 282 25.45 6.43 -3.41
C LEU A 282 26.27 5.15 -3.23
N VAL A 283 25.94 4.14 -4.02
CA VAL A 283 26.66 2.87 -4.13
C VAL A 283 27.07 2.69 -5.57
N ASP A 284 28.36 2.47 -5.79
CA ASP A 284 28.90 2.22 -7.12
C ASP A 284 28.47 0.83 -7.62
N VAL A 285 27.78 0.83 -8.76
CA VAL A 285 27.49 -0.37 -9.53
C VAL A 285 28.78 -0.76 -10.24
N ARG A 286 29.31 -1.93 -9.88
CA ARG A 286 30.46 -2.52 -10.55
C ARG A 286 29.97 -3.56 -11.56
N ASP A 287 30.50 -3.48 -12.77
CA ASP A 287 30.26 -4.48 -13.80
C ASP A 287 31.05 -5.77 -13.49
N GLY A 288 30.86 -6.81 -14.31
CA GLY A 288 31.45 -8.14 -14.07
C GLY A 288 32.98 -8.16 -13.95
N ASP A 289 33.65 -7.18 -14.54
CA ASP A 289 35.11 -7.00 -14.52
C ASP A 289 35.61 -6.12 -13.35
N GLY A 290 34.70 -5.62 -12.50
CA GLY A 290 35.01 -4.83 -11.30
C GLY A 290 35.14 -3.32 -11.51
N GLU A 291 35.07 -2.82 -12.74
CA GLU A 291 35.00 -1.38 -13.03
C GLU A 291 33.64 -0.78 -12.65
N VAL A 292 33.62 0.51 -12.29
CA VAL A 292 32.40 1.22 -11.89
C VAL A 292 31.64 1.70 -13.14
N GLY A 293 30.60 0.96 -13.51
CA GLY A 293 29.70 1.27 -14.64
C GLY A 293 28.69 2.39 -14.33
N GLY A 294 28.53 2.76 -13.06
CA GLY A 294 27.71 3.89 -12.61
C GLY A 294 27.51 3.89 -11.09
N SER A 295 26.68 4.79 -10.57
CA SER A 295 26.30 4.81 -9.14
C SER A 295 24.79 4.86 -8.97
N ILE A 296 24.24 4.07 -8.05
CA ILE A 296 22.81 4.05 -7.67
C ILE A 296 22.62 4.61 -6.26
N ILE A 297 21.42 5.09 -5.93
CA ILE A 297 21.04 5.40 -4.55
C ILE A 297 20.47 4.14 -3.91
N ASP A 298 21.05 3.73 -2.78
CA ASP A 298 20.75 2.47 -2.10
C ASP A 298 20.88 2.64 -0.57
N LEU A 299 20.37 1.70 0.23
CA LEU A 299 20.56 1.72 1.68
C LEU A 299 21.97 1.24 2.05
N ILE A 300 22.69 2.09 2.76
CA ILE A 300 24.00 1.81 3.34
C ILE A 300 23.95 1.95 4.87
N ALA A 301 24.75 1.15 5.57
CA ALA A 301 24.93 1.33 7.01
C ALA A 301 25.57 2.69 7.30
N ALA A 302 25.10 3.35 8.36
CA ALA A 302 25.62 4.66 8.75
C ALA A 302 27.08 4.55 9.25
N ARG A 303 27.38 3.53 10.05
CA ARG A 303 28.70 3.02 10.48
C ARG A 303 28.61 1.53 10.83
N GLU A 304 29.69 0.76 10.72
CA GLU A 304 29.73 -0.64 11.20
C GLU A 304 29.42 -0.76 12.70
N SER A 305 29.88 0.20 13.50
CA SER A 305 29.61 0.29 14.94
C SER A 305 28.14 0.59 15.30
N GLU A 306 27.28 0.86 14.33
CA GLU A 306 25.85 1.16 14.53
C GLU A 306 24.94 -0.02 14.16
N LEU A 307 25.51 -1.13 13.66
CA LEU A 307 24.78 -2.40 13.44
C LEU A 307 24.41 -3.12 14.75
N THR A 308 25.07 -2.77 15.86
CA THR A 308 24.75 -3.28 17.21
C THR A 308 23.45 -2.66 17.73
N ARG A 309 22.54 -3.50 18.25
CA ARG A 309 21.22 -3.11 18.76
C ARG A 309 21.30 -1.90 19.73
N PRO A 310 20.70 -0.74 19.41
CA PRO A 310 20.68 0.42 20.29
C PRO A 310 19.84 0.17 21.55
N ARG A 311 20.09 0.97 22.60
CA ARG A 311 19.35 0.89 23.88
C ARG A 311 17.85 1.20 23.79
N HIS A 312 17.41 1.82 22.69
CA HIS A 312 16.00 2.09 22.41
C HIS A 312 15.64 1.48 21.06
N PRO A 313 14.46 0.85 20.91
CA PRO A 313 14.03 0.30 19.62
C PRO A 313 13.83 1.41 18.58
N PRO A 314 13.92 1.08 17.28
CA PRO A 314 13.67 2.04 16.22
C PRO A 314 12.16 2.35 16.14
N LEU A 315 11.82 3.55 15.67
CA LEU A 315 10.43 4.01 15.62
C LEU A 315 9.92 3.93 14.19
N LEU A 316 8.86 3.17 13.99
CA LEU A 316 8.22 2.97 12.70
C LEU A 316 6.91 3.75 12.64
N SER A 317 6.72 4.52 11.57
CA SER A 317 5.45 5.15 11.26
C SER A 317 4.91 4.55 9.96
N MET A 318 3.73 3.95 9.99
CA MET A 318 3.01 3.61 8.76
C MET A 318 2.74 4.90 8.00
N THR A 319 3.25 4.97 6.77
CA THR A 319 3.04 6.12 5.90
C THR A 319 1.77 5.94 5.09
N PRO A 320 1.00 7.01 4.85
CA PRO A 320 -0.24 6.87 4.13
C PRO A 320 0.01 6.99 2.63
N SER A 321 0.58 5.94 2.05
CA SER A 321 0.58 5.67 0.61
C SER A 321 -0.31 4.45 0.31
N SER A 322 -0.80 4.38 -0.92
CA SER A 322 -1.82 3.41 -1.32
C SER A 322 -1.22 2.04 -1.53
N SER A 323 -1.77 1.06 -0.83
CA SER A 323 -1.48 -0.35 -1.04
C SER A 323 -1.72 -0.81 -2.48
N ARG A 324 -1.05 -1.90 -2.88
CA ARG A 324 -1.57 -2.80 -3.91
C ARG A 324 -2.00 -4.11 -3.27
N LEU A 325 -3.30 -4.29 -3.13
CA LEU A 325 -3.87 -5.53 -2.59
C LEU A 325 -3.81 -6.66 -3.63
N MET A 326 -3.20 -7.79 -3.25
CA MET A 326 -3.17 -9.02 -4.05
C MET A 326 -3.67 -10.17 -3.20
N SER A 327 -4.71 -10.87 -3.65
CA SER A 327 -5.27 -12.04 -2.95
C SER A 327 -5.11 -13.32 -3.77
N VAL A 328 -4.64 -14.39 -3.12
CA VAL A 328 -4.78 -15.78 -3.58
C VAL A 328 -5.22 -16.59 -2.35
N PRO A 329 -6.28 -17.42 -2.43
CA PRO A 329 -6.70 -18.24 -1.30
C PRO A 329 -5.70 -19.37 -1.05
N LEU A 330 -5.18 -19.46 0.17
CA LEU A 330 -4.40 -20.61 0.64
C LEU A 330 -5.36 -21.68 1.14
N ALA A 331 -5.54 -22.75 0.35
CA ALA A 331 -6.14 -23.99 0.83
C ALA A 331 -5.22 -24.68 1.86
N GLN A 332 -5.81 -25.35 2.85
CA GLN A 332 -5.09 -26.00 3.94
C GLN A 332 -4.62 -27.41 3.53
N GLU A 333 -3.32 -27.68 3.49
CA GLU A 333 -2.75 -29.03 3.67
C GLU A 333 -1.38 -28.99 4.41
N ALA A 334 -0.95 -30.15 4.92
CA ALA A 334 0.14 -30.32 5.90
C ALA A 334 1.52 -30.61 5.23
N PRO A 335 2.65 -30.64 5.98
CA PRO A 335 3.95 -30.23 5.43
C PRO A 335 4.80 -31.32 4.73
N GLY A 336 5.56 -30.90 3.72
CA GLY A 336 6.68 -31.62 3.10
C GLY A 336 7.69 -30.64 2.44
N PRO A 337 8.99 -31.00 2.32
CA PRO A 337 10.03 -30.09 1.79
C PRO A 337 10.22 -30.17 0.26
N LEU A 338 11.15 -29.34 -0.28
CA LEU A 338 11.71 -29.34 -1.65
C LEU A 338 10.85 -28.61 -2.73
N CYS A 339 11.36 -27.94 -3.79
CA CYS A 339 12.53 -27.06 -3.99
C CYS A 339 12.42 -26.27 -5.34
N ILE A 340 12.47 -24.92 -5.32
CA ILE A 340 13.07 -23.95 -6.27
C ILE A 340 13.05 -24.21 -7.82
N ARG A 341 12.57 -23.24 -8.63
CA ARG A 341 13.35 -22.44 -9.64
C ARG A 341 12.49 -21.34 -10.35
N THR A 342 13.00 -20.57 -11.32
CA THR A 342 13.57 -19.19 -11.15
C THR A 342 13.55 -18.38 -12.47
N GLY A 343 13.39 -17.04 -12.42
CA GLY A 343 13.80 -16.10 -13.51
C GLY A 343 13.53 -14.63 -13.17
N TRP A 344 14.44 -13.83 -12.58
CA TRP A 344 15.76 -13.29 -13.00
C TRP A 344 15.71 -11.98 -13.82
N THR A 345 16.76 -11.17 -13.64
CA THR A 345 16.75 -9.70 -13.78
C THR A 345 17.63 -9.13 -14.92
N SER A 346 17.32 -7.87 -15.28
CA SER A 346 18.24 -6.79 -15.72
C SER A 346 18.98 -6.82 -17.08
N ALA A 347 18.48 -5.99 -18.01
CA ALA A 347 19.18 -4.89 -18.76
C ALA A 347 20.36 -5.22 -19.73
N PRO A 348 20.87 -4.27 -20.58
CA PRO A 348 20.47 -2.88 -20.85
C PRO A 348 20.21 -2.55 -22.36
N THR A 349 20.19 -1.26 -22.72
CA THR A 349 19.82 -0.68 -24.03
C THR A 349 20.98 -0.45 -25.02
N ARG A 350 20.65 -0.40 -26.33
CA ARG A 350 21.26 0.26 -27.53
C ARG A 350 21.14 -0.66 -28.77
N SER A 351 20.91 -0.23 -30.02
CA SER A 351 20.72 1.12 -30.60
C SER A 351 20.12 1.04 -32.03
N CYS A 352 19.32 2.05 -32.41
CA CYS A 352 19.18 2.66 -33.75
C CYS A 352 18.78 1.85 -35.01
N ALA A 353 18.22 2.61 -35.99
CA ALA A 353 17.89 2.27 -37.38
C ALA A 353 16.68 1.34 -37.57
N ARG A 354 15.60 1.74 -38.26
CA ARG A 354 15.27 2.99 -38.99
C ARG A 354 13.80 3.35 -38.81
#